data_AF-A0A484YGB0-F1
#
_entry.id   AF-A0A484YGB0-F1
#
_cell.length_a   1.000
_cell.length_b   1.000
_cell.length_c   1.000
_cell.angle_alpha   90.00
_cell.angle_beta   90.00
_cell.angle_gamma   90.00
#
_symmetry.space_group_name_H-M   'P 1'
#
loop_
_entity.id
_entity.type
_entity.pdbx_description
1 polymer ?
#
loop_
_entity_poly.entity_id
_entity_poly.type
_entity_poly.pdbx_seq_one_letter_code
_entity_poly.pdbx_strand_id
1 'polypeptide(L)'
;MRKPCHSAALPLRRKRRLLICRSLGWQQEKAEGLALIDSKTLAVANDNDFGVKVAMQHPVEGKTFKDYRVNAEGKLTLDDKQVETTLRVKPLEKPESDSELWIVTLPEALK
;
A
#
# COMPACT_ATOMS: atom_id res chain seq x y z
N MET A 1 48.55 21.51 13.69
CA MET A 1 47.56 21.97 12.69
C MET A 1 46.71 20.77 12.25
N ARG A 2 45.39 20.79 12.49
CA ARG A 2 44.47 19.72 12.04
C ARG A 2 43.80 20.20 10.75
N LYS A 3 43.92 19.44 9.64
CA LYS A 3 43.25 19.75 8.37
C LYS A 3 41.73 19.56 8.56
N PRO A 4 40.88 20.52 8.15
CA PRO A 4 39.44 20.36 8.24
C PRO A 4 38.94 19.36 7.18
N CYS A 5 38.21 18.35 7.65
CA CYS A 5 37.50 17.39 6.80
C CYS A 5 36.28 18.11 6.18
N HIS A 6 36.28 18.29 4.86
CA HIS A 6 35.13 18.84 4.15
C HIS A 6 34.13 17.70 3.94
N SER A 7 32.96 17.78 4.58
CA SER A 7 31.82 16.95 4.21
C SER A 7 31.36 17.40 2.82
N ALA A 8 31.47 16.54 1.80
CA ALA A 8 30.91 16.81 0.50
C ALA A 8 29.38 16.93 0.63
N ALA A 9 28.83 18.13 0.42
CA ALA A 9 27.39 18.33 0.36
C ALA A 9 26.86 17.65 -0.91
N LEU A 10 26.02 16.63 -0.76
CA LEU A 10 25.36 16.00 -1.90
C LEU A 10 24.38 17.02 -2.52
N PRO A 11 24.44 17.27 -3.84
CA PRO A 11 23.51 18.18 -4.48
C PRO A 11 22.07 17.64 -4.37
N LEU A 12 21.15 18.50 -3.96
CA LEU A 12 19.73 18.17 -3.87
C LEU A 12 19.19 17.85 -5.27
N ARG A 13 18.75 16.60 -5.46
CA ARG A 13 18.15 16.17 -6.73
C ARG A 13 16.70 16.68 -6.80
N ARG A 14 16.35 17.38 -7.89
CA ARG A 14 15.01 17.91 -8.11
C ARG A 14 14.04 16.80 -8.49
N LYS A 15 12.91 16.70 -7.77
CA LYS A 15 11.81 15.80 -8.14
C LYS A 15 11.05 16.36 -9.35
N ARG A 16 10.78 15.53 -10.36
CA ARG A 16 9.92 15.83 -11.51
C ARG A 16 8.71 14.90 -11.47
N ARG A 17 7.50 15.45 -11.63
CA ARG A 17 6.29 14.63 -11.84
C ARG A 17 6.33 14.10 -13.28
N LEU A 18 6.23 12.79 -13.43
CA LEU A 18 6.28 12.13 -14.75
C LEU A 18 4.89 11.77 -15.26
N LEU A 19 4.03 11.26 -14.38
CA LEU A 19 2.68 10.81 -14.72
C LEU A 19 1.74 10.95 -13.52
N ILE A 20 0.44 10.83 -13.79
CA ILE A 20 -0.63 10.70 -12.80
C ILE A 20 -1.41 9.44 -13.18
N CYS A 21 -1.28 8.35 -12.42
CA CYS A 21 -1.89 7.06 -12.78
C CYS A 21 -3.41 7.16 -12.92
N ARG A 22 -4.07 7.94 -12.05
CA ARG A 22 -5.52 8.18 -12.10
C ARG A 22 -5.97 8.78 -13.44
N SER A 23 -5.17 9.66 -14.04
CA SER A 23 -5.45 10.25 -15.35
C SER A 23 -5.32 9.24 -16.50
N LEU A 24 -4.65 8.10 -16.27
CA LEU A 24 -4.51 7.01 -17.23
C LEU A 24 -5.54 5.89 -17.00
N GLY A 25 -6.45 6.04 -16.04
CA GLY A 25 -7.50 5.06 -15.74
C GLY A 25 -7.18 4.10 -14.60
N TRP A 26 -6.03 4.25 -13.92
CA TRP A 26 -5.67 3.42 -12.77
C TRP A 26 -6.74 3.53 -11.65
N GLN A 27 -7.34 2.40 -11.27
CA GLN A 27 -8.38 2.37 -10.24
C GLN A 27 -7.86 1.91 -8.88
N GLN A 28 -6.74 1.18 -8.85
CA GLN A 28 -6.19 0.59 -7.63
C GLN A 28 -5.75 1.66 -6.62
N GLU A 29 -5.91 1.38 -5.32
CA GLU A 29 -5.55 2.34 -4.27
C GLU A 29 -4.05 2.60 -4.21
N LYS A 30 -3.26 1.53 -4.26
CA LYS A 30 -1.82 1.54 -3.99
C LYS A 30 -1.03 0.93 -5.15
N ALA A 31 0.15 1.49 -5.39
CA ALA A 31 1.19 0.87 -6.22
C ALA A 31 2.33 0.44 -5.29
N GLU A 32 2.85 -0.77 -5.50
CA GLU A 32 3.91 -1.35 -4.65
C GLU A 32 5.12 -1.81 -5.46
N GLY A 33 4.94 -2.16 -6.73
CA GLY A 33 6.02 -2.39 -7.68
C GLY A 33 6.24 -1.17 -8.58
N LEU A 34 7.48 -0.71 -8.69
CA LEU A 34 7.90 0.26 -9.71
C LEU A 34 9.28 -0.12 -10.26
N ALA A 35 9.35 -0.31 -11.57
CA ALA A 35 10.61 -0.56 -12.26
C ALA A 35 10.76 0.33 -13.50
N LEU A 36 11.99 0.72 -13.79
CA LEU A 36 12.37 1.32 -15.08
C LEU A 36 12.77 0.18 -16.02
N ILE A 37 12.03 0.00 -17.11
CA ILE A 37 12.37 -1.02 -18.13
C ILE A 37 13.48 -0.48 -19.04
N ASP A 38 13.31 0.75 -19.50
CA ASP A 38 14.26 1.47 -20.35
C ASP A 38 14.18 2.98 -20.04
N SER A 39 14.90 3.82 -20.80
CA SER A 39 14.95 5.26 -20.52
C SER A 39 13.60 5.99 -20.59
N LYS A 40 12.53 5.40 -21.13
CA LYS A 40 11.19 6.04 -21.22
C LYS A 40 10.03 5.14 -20.79
N THR A 41 10.27 3.90 -20.40
CA THR A 41 9.21 2.93 -20.08
C THR A 41 9.27 2.50 -18.63
N LEU A 42 8.13 2.62 -17.94
CA LEU A 42 7.95 2.20 -16.55
C LEU A 42 7.02 0.99 -16.46
N ALA A 43 7.33 0.07 -15.55
CA ALA A 43 6.42 -0.97 -15.10
C ALA A 43 5.89 -0.59 -13.71
N VAL A 44 4.57 -0.62 -13.53
CA VAL A 44 3.90 -0.32 -12.25
C VAL A 44 2.99 -1.48 -11.89
N ALA A 45 3.14 -2.02 -10.68
CA ALA A 45 2.28 -3.09 -10.18
C ALA A 45 1.47 -2.61 -8.97
N ASN A 46 0.19 -2.99 -8.89
CA ASN A 46 -0.63 -2.67 -7.74
C ASN A 46 -0.35 -3.64 -6.59
N ASP A 47 -0.70 -3.18 -5.39
CA ASP A 47 -0.90 -4.04 -4.25
C ASP A 47 -2.40 -4.16 -4.02
N ASN A 48 -2.89 -5.39 -3.93
CA ASN A 48 -4.30 -5.72 -3.69
C ASN A 48 -4.47 -6.60 -2.46
N ASP A 49 -3.46 -6.70 -1.58
CA ASP A 49 -3.48 -7.56 -0.40
C ASP A 49 -3.88 -9.01 -0.74
N PHE A 50 -3.38 -9.53 -1.88
CA PHE A 50 -3.73 -10.84 -2.43
C PHE A 50 -5.21 -11.03 -2.79
N GLY A 51 -5.94 -9.93 -3.02
CA GLY A 51 -7.35 -9.95 -3.39
C GLY A 51 -8.29 -10.30 -2.23
N VAL A 52 -7.87 -10.10 -0.98
CA VAL A 52 -8.68 -10.43 0.20
C VAL A 52 -8.75 -9.30 1.23
N LYS A 53 -9.79 -9.30 2.06
CA LYS A 53 -9.93 -8.41 3.22
C LYS A 53 -10.46 -9.14 4.44
N VAL A 54 -10.17 -8.60 5.61
CA VAL A 54 -10.74 -9.09 6.87
C VAL A 54 -12.13 -8.47 7.09
N ALA A 55 -13.09 -9.29 7.48
CA ALA A 55 -14.44 -8.91 7.86
C ALA A 55 -14.69 -9.29 9.31
N MET A 56 -15.32 -8.39 10.08
CA MET A 56 -15.87 -8.74 11.38
C MET A 56 -17.22 -9.44 11.21
N GLN A 57 -17.41 -10.53 11.94
CA GLN A 57 -18.70 -11.17 12.12
C GLN A 57 -19.22 -10.86 13.51
N HIS A 58 -20.51 -10.57 13.63
CA HIS A 58 -21.15 -10.17 14.90
C HIS A 58 -20.45 -8.99 15.60
N PRO A 59 -20.13 -7.89 14.88
CA PRO A 59 -19.45 -6.76 15.50
C PRO A 59 -20.33 -6.12 16.57
N VAL A 60 -19.70 -5.69 17.67
CA VAL A 60 -20.33 -4.83 18.66
C VAL A 60 -20.50 -3.42 18.07
N GLU A 61 -21.70 -2.85 18.23
CA GLU A 61 -22.05 -1.55 17.66
C GLU A 61 -21.14 -0.43 18.17
N GLY A 62 -20.76 0.48 17.27
CA GLY A 62 -19.85 1.60 17.59
C GLY A 62 -18.39 1.21 17.82
N LYS A 63 -18.02 -0.07 17.66
CA LYS A 63 -16.65 -0.55 17.79
C LYS A 63 -16.03 -0.88 16.43
N THR A 64 -14.74 -0.60 16.32
CA THR A 64 -13.90 -0.83 15.16
C THR A 64 -12.85 -1.90 15.49
N PHE A 65 -12.13 -2.39 14.47
CA PHE A 65 -11.04 -3.35 14.66
C PHE A 65 -10.02 -2.94 15.73
N LYS A 66 -9.78 -1.63 15.89
CA LYS A 66 -8.79 -1.09 16.83
C LYS A 66 -9.20 -1.20 18.30
N ASP A 67 -10.49 -1.42 18.55
CA ASP A 67 -11.03 -1.49 19.91
C ASP A 67 -10.88 -2.90 20.52
N TYR A 68 -10.78 -3.93 19.68
CA TYR A 68 -10.67 -5.31 20.13
C TYR A 68 -9.25 -5.68 20.50
N ARG A 69 -9.11 -6.58 21.47
CA ARG A 69 -7.85 -7.24 21.83
C ARG A 69 -8.00 -8.75 21.66
N VAL A 70 -6.86 -9.44 21.59
CA VAL A 70 -6.82 -10.90 21.56
C VAL A 70 -6.30 -11.37 22.91
N ASN A 71 -7.05 -12.25 23.57
CA ASN A 71 -6.60 -12.86 24.82
C ASN A 71 -5.63 -14.04 24.57
N ALA A 72 -5.14 -14.67 25.64
CA ALA A 72 -4.20 -15.78 25.54
C ALA A 72 -4.77 -17.00 24.79
N GLU A 73 -6.10 -17.16 24.78
CA GLU A 73 -6.82 -18.22 24.08
C GLU A 73 -7.12 -17.90 22.61
N GLY A 74 -6.68 -16.74 22.10
CA GLY A 74 -6.88 -16.34 20.71
C GLY A 74 -8.28 -15.77 20.41
N LYS A 75 -9.07 -15.45 21.43
CA LYS A 75 -10.42 -14.89 21.27
C LYS A 75 -10.41 -13.37 21.36
N LEU A 76 -11.36 -12.74 20.67
CA LEU A 76 -11.55 -11.30 20.72
C LEU A 76 -12.17 -10.88 22.06
N THR A 77 -11.63 -9.81 22.63
CA THR A 77 -12.13 -9.15 23.83
C THR A 77 -12.37 -7.66 23.59
N LEU A 78 -13.32 -7.09 24.32
CA LEU A 78 -13.54 -5.65 24.48
C LEU A 78 -13.53 -5.33 25.96
N ASP A 79 -12.72 -4.34 26.37
CA ASP A 79 -12.59 -3.95 27.78
C ASP A 79 -12.38 -5.18 28.69
N ASP A 80 -11.48 -6.07 28.26
CA ASP A 80 -11.12 -7.37 28.87
C ASP A 80 -12.24 -8.43 28.97
N LYS A 81 -13.41 -8.20 28.36
CA LYS A 81 -14.50 -9.17 28.27
C LYS A 81 -14.51 -9.87 26.92
N GLN A 82 -14.60 -11.20 26.93
CA GLN A 82 -14.76 -11.99 25.72
C GLN A 82 -16.07 -11.62 25.00
N VAL A 83 -16.00 -11.50 23.67
CA VAL A 83 -17.15 -11.22 22.80
C VAL A 83 -17.36 -12.34 21.79
N GLU A 84 -18.55 -12.38 21.19
CA GLU A 84 -18.90 -13.29 20.09
C GLU A 84 -18.34 -12.83 18.73
N THR A 85 -17.77 -11.62 18.67
CA THR A 85 -17.16 -11.10 17.45
C THR A 85 -16.06 -12.03 16.98
N THR A 86 -16.08 -12.41 15.71
CA THR A 86 -15.01 -13.17 15.07
C THR A 86 -14.52 -12.49 13.80
N LEU A 87 -13.34 -12.87 13.33
CA LEU A 87 -12.78 -12.38 12.07
C LEU A 87 -12.88 -13.46 11.00
N ARG A 88 -13.27 -13.07 9.78
CA ARG A 88 -13.16 -13.93 8.61
C ARG A 88 -12.47 -13.22 7.47
N VAL A 89 -11.74 -13.96 6.67
CA VAL A 89 -11.22 -13.49 5.39
C VAL A 89 -12.33 -13.60 4.36
N LYS A 90 -12.55 -12.53 3.58
CA LYS A 90 -13.44 -12.53 2.42
C LYS A 90 -12.69 -12.01 1.19
N PRO A 91 -13.02 -12.50 -0.01
CA PRO A 91 -12.51 -11.92 -1.24
C PRO A 91 -12.84 -10.42 -1.35
N LEU A 92 -11.96 -9.67 -2.00
CA LEU A 92 -12.27 -8.34 -2.53
C LEU A 92 -13.20 -8.46 -3.73
N GLU A 93 -13.94 -7.40 -4.00
CA GLU A 93 -14.72 -7.27 -5.22
C GLU A 93 -13.83 -6.69 -6.33
N LYS A 94 -14.27 -6.83 -7.57
CA LYS A 94 -13.60 -6.20 -8.70
C LYS A 94 -13.96 -4.72 -8.77
N PRO A 95 -13.02 -3.84 -9.16
CA PRO A 95 -11.68 -4.15 -9.66
C PRO A 95 -10.59 -4.33 -8.58
N GLU A 96 -10.88 -4.08 -7.30
CA GLU A 96 -9.88 -4.08 -6.24
C GLU A 96 -9.22 -5.45 -6.01
N SER A 97 -9.90 -6.54 -6.35
CA SER A 97 -9.32 -7.89 -6.28
C SER A 97 -8.30 -8.20 -7.37
N ASP A 98 -8.28 -7.43 -8.47
CA ASP A 98 -7.48 -7.77 -9.64
C ASP A 98 -5.99 -7.37 -9.42
N SER A 99 -5.08 -8.27 -9.79
CA SER A 99 -3.66 -7.97 -9.86
C SER A 99 -3.34 -7.41 -11.24
N GLU A 100 -2.79 -6.21 -11.27
CA GLU A 100 -2.53 -5.42 -12.46
C GLU A 100 -1.04 -5.07 -12.57
N LEU A 101 -0.48 -5.30 -13.76
CA LEU A 101 0.84 -4.81 -14.16
C LEU A 101 0.65 -3.86 -15.34
N TRP A 102 0.98 -2.59 -15.13
CA TRP A 102 0.87 -1.55 -16.15
C TRP A 102 2.23 -1.23 -16.73
N ILE A 103 2.33 -1.27 -18.05
CA ILE A 103 3.50 -0.79 -18.79
C ILE A 103 3.17 0.59 -19.36
N VAL A 104 3.84 1.62 -18.83
CA VAL A 104 3.59 3.02 -19.18
C VAL A 104 4.79 3.58 -19.93
N THR A 105 4.56 4.02 -21.16
CA THR A 105 5.56 4.76 -21.95
C THR A 105 5.40 6.25 -21.71
N LEU A 106 6.47 6.91 -21.29
CA LEU A 106 6.52 8.35 -21.09
C LEU A 106 6.67 9.09 -22.43
N PRO A 107 6.16 10.33 -22.53
CA PRO A 107 6.32 11.14 -23.73
C PRO A 107 7.79 11.50 -24.01
N GLU A 108 8.62 11.55 -22.97
CA GLU A 108 10.04 11.87 -23.05
C GLU A 108 10.86 10.89 -22.22
N ALA A 109 12.07 10.58 -22.70
CA ALA A 109 13.03 9.78 -21.93
C ALA A 109 13.51 10.52 -20.66
N LEU A 110 13.70 9.75 -19.60
CA LEU A 110 14.33 10.15 -18.36
C LEU A 110 15.83 10.39 -18.60
N LYS A 111 16.31 11.52 -18.08
CA LYS A 111 17.71 11.95 -18.13
C LYS A 111 18.34 11.85 -16.74
#